data_AF-A0A2N6V8V9-F1
#
_entry.id   AF-A0A2N6V8V9-F1
#
_cell.length_a   1.000
_cell.length_b   1.000
_cell.length_c   1.000
_cell.angle_alpha   90.00
_cell.angle_beta   90.00
_cell.angle_gamma   90.00
#
_symmetry.space_group_name_H-M   'P 1'
#
loop_
_entity.id
_entity.type
_entity.pdbx_description
1 polymer ?
#
loop_
_entity_poly.entity_id
_entity_poly.type
_entity_poly.pdbx_seq_one_letter_code
_entity_poly.pdbx_strand_id
1 'polypeptide(L)'
;RVFDVGIAEQHAVASAAGLSFGGLHPVVCLYATFLNRAFDQVLMDVALHKQGVTFVLDRAGVTGPVLCRHGCFGHGRRHSAHA
;
A
#
# COMPACT_ATOMS: atom_id res chain seq x y z
N ARG A 1 1.07 -21.55 -3.56
CA ARG A 1 -0.04 -21.09 -4.44
C ARG A 1 0.12 -19.58 -4.58
N VAL A 2 -0.17 -19.01 -5.75
CA VAL A 2 -0.10 -17.56 -5.99
C VAL A 2 -1.50 -17.10 -6.36
N PHE A 3 -1.90 -15.94 -5.85
CA PHE A 3 -3.18 -15.30 -6.14
C PHE A 3 -2.87 -13.86 -6.54
N ASP A 4 -3.20 -13.49 -7.77
CA ASP A 4 -3.17 -12.11 -8.23
C ASP A 4 -4.60 -11.56 -8.17
N VAL A 5 -4.76 -10.38 -7.58
CA VAL A 5 -6.05 -9.67 -7.46
C VAL A 5 -6.09 -8.40 -8.31
N GLY A 6 -5.03 -8.13 -9.08
CA GLY A 6 -4.86 -6.89 -9.84
C GLY A 6 -4.75 -5.66 -8.93
N ILE A 7 -5.30 -4.53 -9.39
CA ILE A 7 -5.26 -3.24 -8.69
C ILE A 7 -6.38 -3.17 -7.65
N ALA A 8 -6.37 -4.11 -6.69
CA ALA A 8 -7.35 -4.26 -5.63
C ALA A 8 -6.66 -4.59 -4.29
N GLU A 9 -5.83 -3.67 -3.81
CA GLU A 9 -4.94 -3.89 -2.67
C GLU A 9 -5.73 -4.22 -1.38
N GLN A 10 -6.90 -3.62 -1.19
CA GLN A 10 -7.82 -3.98 -0.09
C GLN A 10 -8.28 -5.44 -0.19
N HIS A 11 -8.58 -5.93 -1.38
CA HIS A 11 -9.01 -7.31 -1.58
C HIS A 11 -7.87 -8.31 -1.34
N ALA A 12 -6.62 -7.93 -1.65
CA ALA A 12 -5.44 -8.73 -1.28
C ALA A 12 -5.34 -8.93 0.24
N VAL A 13 -5.46 -7.84 1.00
CA VAL A 13 -5.32 -7.88 2.47
C VAL A 13 -6.50 -8.58 3.14
N ALA A 14 -7.75 -8.28 2.74
CA ALA A 14 -8.93 -8.96 3.29
C ALA A 14 -8.91 -10.47 2.99
N SER A 15 -8.49 -10.88 1.77
CA SER A 15 -8.34 -12.30 1.42
C SER A 15 -7.22 -12.97 2.24
N ALA A 16 -6.12 -12.26 2.49
CA ALA A 16 -5.04 -12.77 3.35
C ALA A 16 -5.47 -12.88 4.82
N ALA A 17 -6.25 -11.93 5.35
CA ALA A 17 -6.84 -12.05 6.68
C ALA A 17 -7.74 -13.29 6.79
N GLY A 18 -8.63 -13.50 5.81
CA GLY A 18 -9.49 -14.70 5.72
C GLY A 18 -8.70 -16.02 5.64
N LEU A 19 -7.60 -16.06 4.88
CA LEU A 19 -6.71 -17.22 4.81
C LEU A 19 -5.96 -17.46 6.15
N SER A 20 -5.60 -16.40 6.88
CA SER A 20 -5.01 -16.49 8.22
C SER A 20 -6.00 -17.03 9.25
N PHE A 21 -7.26 -16.58 9.23
CA PHE A 21 -8.32 -17.17 10.06
C PHE A 21 -8.57 -18.66 9.73
N GLY A 22 -8.31 -19.08 8.48
CA GLY A 22 -8.28 -20.48 8.05
C GLY A 22 -7.05 -21.29 8.50
N GLY A 23 -6.16 -20.73 9.32
CA GLY A 23 -4.97 -21.41 9.85
C GLY A 23 -3.79 -21.49 8.87
N LEU A 24 -3.81 -20.74 7.77
CA LEU A 24 -2.68 -20.60 6.84
C LEU A 24 -1.82 -19.38 7.21
N HIS A 25 -0.60 -19.31 6.68
CA HIS A 25 0.30 -18.16 6.88
C HIS A 25 0.57 -17.45 5.54
N PRO A 26 -0.34 -16.59 5.07
CA PRO A 26 -0.22 -15.95 3.75
C PRO A 26 0.83 -14.84 3.72
N VAL A 27 1.41 -14.66 2.54
CA VAL A 27 2.38 -13.59 2.23
C VAL A 27 1.76 -12.66 1.20
N VAL A 28 1.76 -11.36 1.49
CA VAL A 28 1.15 -10.31 0.68
C VAL A 28 2.26 -9.39 0.15
N CYS A 29 2.55 -9.48 -1.14
CA CYS A 29 3.51 -8.62 -1.82
C CYS A 29 2.79 -7.40 -2.41
N LEU A 30 3.15 -6.18 -1.98
CA LEU A 30 2.53 -4.94 -2.43
C LEU A 30 3.60 -3.84 -2.64
N TYR A 31 3.35 -2.91 -3.55
CA TYR A 31 4.11 -1.66 -3.59
C TYR A 31 3.76 -0.80 -2.37
N ALA A 32 4.77 -0.28 -1.68
CA ALA A 32 4.59 0.56 -0.49
C ALA A 32 3.73 1.81 -0.77
N THR A 33 3.84 2.39 -1.97
CA THR A 33 3.00 3.53 -2.41
C THR A 33 1.52 3.19 -2.54
N PHE A 34 1.17 1.91 -2.68
CA PHE A 34 -0.22 1.44 -2.76
C PHE A 34 -0.73 0.81 -1.46
N LEU A 35 0.15 0.49 -0.50
CA LEU A 35 -0.24 0.05 0.84
C LEU A 35 -1.22 1.04 1.51
N ASN A 36 -1.08 2.34 1.24
CA ASN A 36 -1.99 3.38 1.75
C ASN A 36 -3.46 3.20 1.30
N ARG A 37 -3.74 2.41 0.25
CA ARG A 37 -5.10 2.03 -0.16
C ARG A 37 -5.71 0.93 0.71
N ALA A 38 -4.86 0.10 1.31
CA ALA A 38 -5.25 -1.05 2.13
C ALA A 38 -4.93 -0.86 3.62
N PHE A 39 -4.49 0.32 4.04
CA PHE A 39 -4.02 0.58 5.41
C PHE A 39 -5.09 0.27 6.48
N ASP A 40 -6.34 0.66 6.22
CA ASP A 40 -7.47 0.36 7.11
C ASP A 40 -7.71 -1.16 7.23
N GLN A 41 -7.71 -1.87 6.09
CA GLN A 41 -7.73 -3.34 6.01
C GLN A 41 -6.59 -3.99 6.82
N VAL A 42 -5.35 -3.46 6.73
CA VAL A 42 -4.21 -3.97 7.51
C VAL A 42 -4.41 -3.74 9.00
N LEU A 43 -4.94 -2.59 9.40
CA LEU A 43 -5.19 -2.25 10.81
C LEU A 43 -6.33 -3.10 11.41
N MET A 44 -7.47 -3.12 10.74
CA MET A 44 -8.73 -3.67 11.24
C MET A 44 -8.80 -5.19 11.07
N ASP A 45 -8.48 -5.72 9.88
CA ASP A 45 -8.66 -7.15 9.62
C ASP A 45 -7.45 -7.98 10.10
N VAL A 46 -6.23 -7.43 10.01
CA VAL A 46 -4.99 -8.16 10.34
C VAL A 46 -4.43 -7.79 11.71
N ALA A 47 -4.11 -6.51 11.97
CA ALA A 47 -3.35 -6.11 13.15
C ALA A 47 -4.16 -6.22 14.46
N LEU A 48 -5.41 -5.74 14.45
CA LEU A 48 -6.32 -5.83 15.60
C LEU A 48 -6.56 -7.29 16.03
N HIS A 49 -6.74 -8.18 15.05
CA HIS A 49 -6.95 -9.62 15.24
C HIS A 49 -5.64 -10.42 15.37
N LYS A 50 -4.46 -9.76 15.38
CA LYS A 50 -3.12 -10.35 15.49
C LYS A 50 -2.86 -11.52 14.51
N GLN A 51 -3.35 -11.37 13.27
CA GLN A 51 -3.31 -12.42 12.25
C GLN A 51 -1.91 -12.63 11.66
N GLY A 52 -1.61 -13.88 11.29
CA GLY A 52 -0.31 -14.34 10.77
C GLY A 52 -0.11 -14.01 9.30
N VAL A 53 -0.20 -12.73 8.93
CA VAL A 53 0.00 -12.25 7.56
C VAL A 53 1.36 -11.57 7.44
N THR A 54 2.21 -12.02 6.51
CA THR A 54 3.50 -11.38 6.22
C THR A 54 3.36 -10.40 5.07
N PHE A 55 3.74 -9.14 5.28
CA PHE A 55 3.76 -8.12 4.23
C PHE A 55 5.17 -7.95 3.65
N VAL A 56 5.27 -7.99 2.32
CA VAL A 56 6.49 -7.68 1.57
C VAL A 56 6.24 -6.39 0.79
N LEU A 57 6.93 -5.32 1.19
CA LEU A 57 6.71 -3.98 0.65
C LEU A 57 7.78 -3.60 -0.37
N ASP A 58 7.46 -3.70 -1.66
CA ASP A 58 8.36 -3.23 -2.72
C ASP A 58 8.38 -1.70 -2.81
N ARG A 59 9.54 -1.14 -3.17
CA ARG A 59 9.82 0.30 -3.29
C ARG A 59 9.46 1.12 -2.04
N ALA A 60 9.68 0.57 -0.84
CA ALA A 60 9.47 1.24 0.44
C ALA A 60 10.47 2.38 0.79
N GLY A 61 11.19 2.92 -0.20
CA GLY A 61 12.18 3.99 -0.01
C GLY A 61 11.81 5.27 -0.77
N VAL A 62 12.60 6.33 -0.57
CA VAL A 62 12.46 7.61 -1.29
C VAL A 62 12.81 7.42 -2.76
N THR A 63 11.82 6.98 -3.54
CA THR A 63 11.88 6.94 -5.00
C THR A 63 11.79 8.38 -5.51
N GLY A 64 12.73 8.79 -6.37
CA GLY A 64 12.75 10.13 -6.96
C GLY A 64 11.45 10.49 -7.70
N PRO A 65 11.19 11.78 -7.97
CA PRO A 65 9.86 12.28 -8.34
C PRO A 65 9.32 11.68 -9.64
N VAL A 66 8.56 10.58 -9.51
CA VAL A 66 7.77 10.00 -10.61
C VAL A 66 6.59 10.91 -10.88
N LEU A 67 6.55 11.48 -12.09
CA LEU A 67 5.68 12.62 -12.40
C LEU A 67 4.19 12.28 -12.23
N CYS A 68 3.46 13.17 -11.57
CA CYS A 68 2.07 12.95 -11.16
C CYS A 68 1.14 12.69 -12.36
N ARG A 69 0.36 11.61 -12.29
CA ARG A 69 -0.84 11.48 -13.11
C ARG A 69 -1.97 12.29 -12.44
N HIS A 70 -2.33 13.40 -13.09
CA HIS A 70 -3.42 14.35 -12.79
C HIS A 70 -3.05 15.58 -11.92
N GLY A 71 -3.06 16.77 -12.56
CA GLY A 71 -3.87 17.88 -12.04
C GLY A 71 -3.27 18.86 -11.03
N CYS A 72 -1.98 19.18 -11.05
CA CYS A 72 -1.43 20.27 -10.21
C CYS A 72 -1.75 21.67 -10.78
N PHE A 73 -2.99 22.15 -10.62
CA PHE A 73 -3.36 23.56 -10.80
C PHE A 73 -3.46 24.26 -9.43
N GLY A 74 -2.50 25.11 -9.10
CA GLY A 74 -2.43 25.80 -7.80
C GLY A 74 -1.39 26.91 -7.77
N HIS A 75 -1.83 28.17 -7.75
CA HIS A 75 -0.99 29.36 -7.86
C HIS A 75 -0.56 29.88 -6.47
N GLY A 76 0.74 30.08 -6.20
CA GLY A 76 1.23 30.24 -4.81
C GLY A 76 2.49 31.08 -4.49
N ARG A 77 3.05 31.87 -5.43
CA ARG A 77 4.02 33.00 -5.27
C ARG A 77 5.31 32.85 -4.39
N ARG A 78 6.45 33.23 -5.03
CA ARG A 78 7.78 33.63 -4.47
C ARG A 78 8.59 32.48 -3.80
N HIS A 79 9.91 32.54 -3.62
CA HIS A 79 11.02 33.46 -3.98
C HIS A 79 12.29 32.59 -4.24
N SER A 80 13.46 33.00 -4.75
CA SER A 80 14.08 34.30 -5.12
C SER A 80 14.90 34.11 -6.43
N ALA A 81 15.30 35.11 -7.22
CA ALA A 81 16.18 36.29 -7.03
C ALA A 81 17.66 35.94 -6.72
N HIS A 82 18.52 36.20 -7.71
CA HIS A 82 19.96 35.86 -7.83
C HIS A 82 20.25 34.35 -8.01
N ALA A 83 21.23 33.94 -8.82
CA ALA A 83 22.19 34.72 -9.64
C ALA A 83 22.06 34.37 -11.14
#